data_AF-A0A0M3HXJ4-F1
#
_entry.id   AF-A0A0M3HXJ4-F1
#
_cell.length_a   1.000
_cell.length_b   1.000
_cell.length_c   1.000
_cell.angle_alpha   90.00
_cell.angle_beta   90.00
_cell.angle_gamma   90.00
#
_symmetry.space_group_name_H-M   'P 1'
#
loop_
_entity.id
_entity.type
_entity.pdbx_description
1 polymer ?
#
loop_
_entity_poly.entity_id
_entity_poly.type
_entity_poly.pdbx_seq_one_letter_code
_entity_poly.pdbx_strand_id
1 'polypeptide(L)'
;MVTVLKTNAQLLYIYVYNATIVIALNLAVRLWLPKANALCSKAMMRATSVLGVGFVAIVLVGLLGVYHTAHPARQPRPETIEDYHQSISEKLIANVEGENIKENLRLLTTLPHPAGTRANTRVAEKIADLWRKNGLADVHYLKYEVLLSYPDYDRPNHVYIIDEDGRIEFASKGVSPVIIPEEQGAEDVHYLKYEVLLSYPDYDRPNHVYIIDEDGRIEFASKGVSPVIIPEEQGAEGDGSVGEGPDENIGKQLHAGFHACKSNMHSDQQHQRLQVPVLLLDGNCSIGAGVQWVAYSGNGTAQGEVVYCHHGRVEDFERLDRLALGCAGVHWVAYSGNGTAQGEVVYCHHGRVEDFERLDRLGITVKGKIALLRYGNGFRGDKVRNAQMNGAIGAILYSDPAEVARMGPYPEKVYPNTEWMPLEGAQRGSIMRGNGDPLSPLYPSKKDLYRTKTVQEAKNDGTLPTIPVLPISYSDAFQILSRMQGRMVPLDWQGGLNISYRLGPRLGDGATVRIDVRSSLQTRYHEAARLAVILRTIRNVIGYIHGADDPDRYVILGNHFDAWVYGSIDPNSGTAVLAEVARAITQTINETNWRPGILFFWCVNPITTVIEWLMHMHVSFETFNV
;
A
#
# COMPACT_ATOMS: atom_id res chain seq x y z
N MET A 1 61.93 -38.73 -15.74
CA MET A 1 63.36 -39.01 -15.47
C MET A 1 64.31 -38.20 -16.37
N VAL A 2 64.07 -38.11 -17.69
CA VAL A 2 64.91 -37.32 -18.63
C VAL A 2 64.88 -35.80 -18.39
N THR A 3 63.77 -35.23 -17.91
CA THR A 3 63.65 -33.78 -17.62
C THR A 3 64.38 -33.38 -16.33
N VAL A 4 64.38 -34.24 -15.31
CA VAL A 4 65.11 -34.02 -14.05
C VAL A 4 66.62 -34.13 -14.25
N LEU A 5 67.07 -35.05 -15.13
CA LEU A 5 68.48 -35.17 -15.52
C LEU A 5 69.00 -33.95 -16.30
N LYS A 6 68.19 -33.35 -17.19
CA LYS A 6 68.57 -32.11 -17.91
C LYS A 6 68.72 -30.90 -16.98
N THR A 7 67.82 -30.78 -16.00
CA THR A 7 67.82 -29.63 -15.07
C THR A 7 69.02 -29.71 -14.10
N ASN A 8 69.36 -30.92 -13.63
CA ASN A 8 70.53 -31.13 -12.77
C ASN A 8 71.86 -30.97 -13.54
N ALA A 9 71.93 -31.35 -14.82
CA ALA A 9 73.11 -31.13 -15.65
C ALA A 9 73.35 -29.63 -15.93
N GLN A 10 72.29 -28.83 -16.14
CA GLN A 10 72.40 -27.38 -16.31
C GLN A 10 72.82 -26.68 -15.01
N LEU A 11 72.27 -27.09 -13.86
CA LEU A 11 72.67 -26.56 -12.57
C LEU A 11 74.13 -26.92 -12.23
N LEU A 12 74.58 -28.14 -12.53
CA LEU A 12 75.97 -28.55 -12.34
C LEU A 12 76.92 -27.78 -13.27
N TYR A 13 76.52 -27.54 -14.53
CA TYR A 13 77.29 -26.73 -15.48
C TYR A 13 77.43 -25.29 -15.01
N ILE A 14 76.34 -24.66 -14.53
CA ILE A 14 76.36 -23.31 -13.97
C ILE A 14 77.23 -23.26 -12.71
N TYR A 15 77.18 -24.28 -11.84
CA TYR A 15 77.96 -24.32 -10.61
C TYR A 15 79.46 -24.51 -10.88
N VAL A 16 79.83 -25.40 -11.81
CA VAL A 16 81.23 -25.64 -12.20
C VAL A 16 81.79 -24.44 -12.97
N TYR A 17 80.99 -23.80 -13.84
CA TYR A 17 81.38 -22.61 -14.59
C TYR A 17 81.59 -21.40 -13.65
N ASN A 18 80.68 -21.19 -12.69
CA ASN A 18 80.85 -20.14 -11.69
C ASN A 18 82.02 -20.44 -10.73
N ALA A 19 82.23 -21.69 -10.33
CA ALA A 19 83.37 -22.06 -9.49
C ALA A 19 84.71 -21.88 -10.21
N THR A 20 84.80 -22.23 -11.50
CA THR A 20 86.01 -22.00 -12.31
C THR A 20 86.25 -20.51 -12.55
N ILE A 21 85.20 -19.69 -12.77
CA ILE A 21 85.32 -18.23 -12.86
C ILE A 21 85.80 -17.64 -11.53
N VAL A 22 85.25 -18.06 -10.39
CA VAL A 22 85.65 -17.56 -9.07
C VAL A 22 87.07 -17.98 -8.70
N ILE A 23 87.49 -19.21 -9.07
CA ILE A 23 88.88 -19.67 -8.88
C ILE A 23 89.82 -18.90 -9.81
N ALA A 24 89.47 -18.69 -11.08
CA ALA A 24 90.26 -17.91 -12.03
C ALA A 24 90.38 -16.43 -11.61
N LEU A 25 89.30 -15.82 -11.11
CA LEU A 25 89.31 -14.47 -10.54
C LEU A 25 90.15 -14.41 -9.26
N ASN A 26 90.06 -15.38 -8.35
CA ASN A 26 90.90 -15.41 -7.15
C ASN A 26 92.39 -15.63 -7.49
N LEU A 27 92.70 -16.46 -8.50
CA LEU A 27 94.07 -16.66 -8.97
C LEU A 27 94.61 -15.39 -9.65
N ALA A 28 93.79 -14.73 -10.48
CA ALA A 28 94.12 -13.46 -11.12
C ALA A 28 94.32 -12.35 -10.09
N VAL A 29 93.46 -12.22 -9.09
CA VAL A 29 93.59 -11.27 -7.98
C VAL A 29 94.86 -11.57 -7.18
N ARG A 30 95.14 -12.83 -6.80
CA ARG A 30 96.36 -13.18 -6.04
C ARG A 30 97.66 -13.03 -6.83
N LEU A 31 97.66 -13.24 -8.14
CA LEU A 31 98.84 -13.09 -8.99
C LEU A 31 99.07 -11.63 -9.44
N TRP A 32 98.01 -10.82 -9.53
CA TRP A 32 98.07 -9.46 -10.07
C TRP A 32 98.11 -8.36 -8.99
N LEU A 33 97.43 -8.51 -7.85
CA LEU A 33 97.45 -7.50 -6.78
C LEU A 33 98.85 -7.16 -6.24
N PRO A 34 99.76 -8.13 -6.01
CA PRO A 34 101.09 -7.81 -5.50
C PRO A 34 101.94 -7.02 -6.51
N LYS A 35 101.69 -7.20 -7.82
CA LYS A 35 102.41 -6.48 -8.89
C LYS A 35 101.76 -5.12 -9.23
N ALA A 36 100.44 -4.98 -9.07
CA ALA A 36 99.72 -3.72 -9.29
C ALA A 36 99.97 -2.69 -8.17
N ASN A 37 100.16 -3.13 -6.93
CA ASN A 37 100.43 -2.24 -5.79
C ASN A 37 101.83 -1.59 -5.81
N ALA A 38 102.76 -2.10 -6.62
CA ALA A 38 104.09 -1.50 -6.79
C ALA A 38 104.15 -0.42 -7.89
N LEU A 39 103.07 -0.25 -8.68
CA LEU A 39 103.06 0.64 -9.87
C LEU A 39 101.90 1.66 -9.88
N CYS A 40 101.02 1.67 -8.88
CA CYS A 40 99.90 2.60 -8.82
C CYS A 40 100.03 3.63 -7.71
N SER A 41 100.11 4.92 -8.07
CA SER A 41 100.02 6.01 -7.10
C SER A 41 98.63 6.02 -6.45
N LYS A 42 98.51 6.59 -5.24
CA LYS A 42 97.22 6.78 -4.54
C LYS A 42 96.16 7.49 -5.41
N ALA A 43 96.58 8.29 -6.39
CA ALA A 43 95.69 8.94 -7.35
C ALA A 43 95.10 7.95 -8.37
N MET A 44 95.90 6.99 -8.86
CA MET A 44 95.46 6.00 -9.83
C MET A 44 94.42 5.02 -9.23
N MET A 45 94.62 4.62 -7.96
CA MET A 45 93.66 3.77 -7.23
C MET A 45 92.30 4.45 -6.98
N ARG A 46 92.28 5.78 -6.81
CA ARG A 46 91.04 6.56 -6.72
C ARG A 46 90.34 6.63 -8.07
N ALA A 47 91.07 6.88 -9.14
CA ALA A 47 90.53 6.93 -10.50
C ALA A 47 89.90 5.58 -10.93
N THR A 48 90.58 4.46 -10.67
CA THR A 48 90.05 3.12 -10.98
C THR A 48 88.84 2.75 -10.13
N SER A 49 88.80 3.18 -8.87
CA SER A 49 87.62 2.97 -8.00
C SER A 49 86.40 3.76 -8.49
N VAL A 50 86.59 5.01 -8.94
CA VAL A 50 85.50 5.82 -9.51
C VAL A 50 85.00 5.22 -10.82
N LEU A 51 85.91 4.76 -11.69
CA LEU A 51 85.54 4.07 -12.93
C LEU A 51 84.81 2.75 -12.67
N GLY A 52 85.23 1.99 -11.64
CA GLY A 52 84.56 0.76 -11.23
C GLY A 52 83.14 1.00 -10.71
N VAL A 53 82.95 2.01 -9.85
CA VAL A 53 81.61 2.40 -9.37
C VAL A 53 80.74 2.90 -10.52
N GLY A 54 81.30 3.69 -11.45
CA GLY A 54 80.60 4.13 -12.65
C GLY A 54 80.16 2.96 -13.54
N PHE A 55 81.03 1.97 -13.74
CA PHE A 55 80.70 0.77 -14.52
C PHE A 55 79.60 -0.07 -13.86
N VAL A 56 79.66 -0.27 -12.54
CA VAL A 56 78.61 -0.99 -11.80
C VAL A 56 77.27 -0.25 -11.90
N ALA A 57 77.27 1.08 -11.80
CA ALA A 57 76.06 1.88 -11.97
C ALA A 57 75.47 1.71 -13.39
N ILE A 58 76.30 1.73 -14.44
CA ILE A 58 75.86 1.52 -15.83
C ILE A 58 75.26 0.11 -16.00
N VAL A 59 75.89 -0.92 -15.44
CA VAL A 59 75.37 -2.29 -15.50
C VAL A 59 74.04 -2.40 -14.74
N LEU A 60 73.91 -1.78 -13.57
CA LEU A 60 72.66 -1.77 -12.82
C LEU A 60 71.54 -1.04 -13.56
N VAL A 61 71.83 0.11 -14.20
CA VAL A 61 70.86 0.83 -15.03
C VAL A 61 70.48 0.00 -16.27
N GLY A 62 71.44 -0.69 -16.89
CA GLY A 62 71.18 -1.60 -18.00
C GLY A 62 70.28 -2.77 -17.58
N LEU A 63 70.55 -3.40 -16.43
CA LEU A 63 69.72 -4.46 -15.87
C LEU A 63 68.31 -3.97 -15.51
N LEU A 64 68.19 -2.76 -14.95
CA LEU A 64 66.90 -2.13 -14.67
C LEU A 64 66.13 -1.84 -15.96
N GLY A 65 66.81 -1.40 -17.03
CA GLY A 65 66.22 -1.20 -18.35
C GLY A 65 65.72 -2.50 -18.99
N VAL A 66 66.50 -3.59 -18.89
CA VAL A 66 66.08 -4.93 -19.33
C VAL A 66 64.90 -5.44 -18.49
N TYR A 67 64.90 -5.20 -17.19
CA TYR A 67 63.80 -5.58 -16.31
C TYR A 67 62.50 -4.84 -16.67
N HIS A 68 62.57 -3.51 -16.89
CA HIS A 68 61.42 -2.70 -17.30
C HIS A 68 60.91 -3.04 -18.70
N THR A 69 61.78 -3.42 -19.63
CA THR A 69 61.36 -3.87 -20.97
C THR A 69 60.76 -5.27 -20.97
N ALA A 70 61.23 -6.15 -20.08
CA ALA A 70 60.65 -7.48 -19.88
C ALA A 70 59.33 -7.46 -19.06
N HIS A 71 59.14 -6.44 -18.22
CA HIS A 71 57.93 -6.24 -17.40
C HIS A 71 57.34 -4.84 -17.64
N PRO A 72 56.83 -4.57 -18.86
CA PRO A 72 56.12 -3.31 -19.10
C PRO A 72 54.97 -3.21 -18.11
N ALA A 73 54.88 -2.08 -17.41
CA ALA A 73 53.73 -1.81 -16.55
C ALA A 73 52.47 -1.95 -17.41
N ARG A 74 51.54 -2.83 -17.03
CA ARG A 74 50.23 -2.90 -17.68
C ARG A 74 49.60 -1.52 -17.56
N GLN A 75 49.52 -0.79 -18.67
CA GLN A 75 48.76 0.44 -18.66
C GLN A 75 47.29 0.04 -18.52
N PRO A 76 46.56 0.57 -17.53
CA PRO A 76 45.13 0.34 -17.45
C PRO A 76 44.51 0.83 -18.76
N ARG A 77 43.61 0.03 -19.34
CA ARG A 77 42.83 0.45 -20.51
C ARG A 77 42.11 1.75 -20.14
N PRO A 78 42.03 2.75 -21.05
CA PRO A 78 41.21 3.92 -20.82
C PRO A 78 39.76 3.48 -20.56
N GLU A 79 39.19 3.90 -19.44
CA GLU A 79 37.79 3.62 -19.08
C GLU A 79 36.88 4.29 -20.11
N THR A 80 36.00 3.50 -20.73
CA THR A 80 35.01 4.01 -21.67
C THR A 80 33.76 4.49 -20.90
N ILE A 81 32.90 5.26 -21.57
CA ILE A 81 31.59 5.66 -21.01
C ILE A 81 30.76 4.41 -20.67
N GLU A 82 30.88 3.35 -21.46
CA GLU A 82 30.20 2.08 -21.22
C GLU A 82 30.73 1.37 -19.96
N ASP A 83 32.06 1.34 -19.78
CA ASP A 83 32.69 0.81 -18.55
C ASP A 83 32.21 1.60 -17.31
N TYR A 84 32.12 2.94 -17.42
CA TYR A 84 31.59 3.78 -16.34
C TYR A 84 30.13 3.44 -16.02
N HIS A 85 29.23 3.40 -17.01
CA HIS A 85 27.82 3.06 -16.81
C HIS A 85 27.63 1.65 -16.24
N GLN A 86 28.45 0.70 -16.67
CA GLN A 86 28.44 -0.64 -16.13
C GLN A 86 28.87 -0.64 -14.67
N SER A 87 29.94 0.08 -14.31
CA SER A 87 30.38 0.19 -12.92
C SER A 87 29.32 0.81 -12.00
N ILE A 88 28.55 1.79 -12.49
CA ILE A 88 27.45 2.39 -11.74
C ILE A 88 26.29 1.41 -11.59
N SER A 89 25.98 0.67 -12.65
CA SER A 89 24.91 -0.34 -12.63
C SER A 89 25.23 -1.49 -11.68
N GLU A 90 26.48 -1.96 -11.65
CA GLU A 90 26.95 -2.97 -10.69
C GLU A 90 26.85 -2.46 -9.25
N LYS A 91 27.23 -1.20 -8.99
CA LYS A 91 27.05 -0.59 -7.66
C LYS A 91 25.59 -0.40 -7.25
N LEU A 92 24.74 0.03 -8.18
CA LEU A 92 23.30 0.17 -7.95
C LEU A 92 22.68 -1.15 -7.51
N ILE A 93 22.98 -2.24 -8.24
CA ILE A 93 22.50 -3.58 -7.91
C ILE A 93 23.08 -4.05 -6.57
N ALA A 94 24.37 -3.81 -6.33
CA ALA A 94 25.03 -4.19 -5.08
C ALA A 94 24.48 -3.46 -3.85
N ASN A 95 23.93 -2.25 -4.03
CA ASN A 95 23.33 -1.46 -2.95
C ASN A 95 21.88 -1.86 -2.64
N VAL A 96 21.25 -2.77 -3.38
CA VAL A 96 19.91 -3.29 -3.08
C VAL A 96 19.99 -4.41 -2.05
N GLU A 97 19.29 -4.24 -0.93
CA GLU A 97 19.33 -5.16 0.20
C GLU A 97 17.98 -5.86 0.41
N GLY A 98 17.98 -7.19 0.36
CA GLY A 98 16.76 -8.00 0.49
C GLY A 98 16.06 -7.87 1.85
N GLU A 99 16.81 -7.68 2.94
CA GLU A 99 16.22 -7.49 4.27
C GLU A 99 15.45 -6.17 4.37
N ASN A 100 15.90 -5.10 3.71
CA ASN A 100 15.14 -3.84 3.66
C ASN A 100 13.82 -4.01 2.92
N ILE A 101 13.79 -4.78 1.82
CA ILE A 101 12.55 -5.08 1.09
C ILE A 101 11.57 -5.82 2.01
N LYS A 102 12.05 -6.80 2.77
CA LYS A 102 11.24 -7.55 3.75
C LYS A 102 10.71 -6.67 4.88
N GLU A 103 11.53 -5.77 5.42
CA GLU A 103 11.10 -4.82 6.46
C GLU A 103 10.08 -3.81 5.93
N ASN A 104 10.34 -3.24 4.75
CA ASN A 104 9.41 -2.33 4.06
C ASN A 104 8.07 -3.03 3.81
N LEU A 105 8.10 -4.28 3.33
CA LEU A 105 6.88 -5.04 3.09
C LEU A 105 6.06 -5.20 4.38
N ARG A 106 6.69 -5.66 5.46
CA ARG A 106 6.04 -5.79 6.78
C ARG A 106 5.44 -4.48 7.27
N LEU A 107 6.18 -3.37 7.11
CA LEU A 107 5.74 -2.04 7.53
C LEU A 107 4.47 -1.58 6.78
N LEU A 108 4.36 -1.89 5.50
CA LEU A 108 3.26 -1.46 4.64
C LEU A 108 2.01 -2.34 4.78
N THR A 109 2.16 -3.59 5.21
CA THR A 109 1.07 -4.59 5.23
C THR A 109 0.48 -4.85 6.61
N THR A 110 0.78 -4.03 7.61
CA THR A 110 0.33 -4.27 9.00
C THR A 110 -1.19 -4.18 9.20
N LEU A 111 -1.88 -3.38 8.39
CA LEU A 111 -3.32 -3.15 8.51
C LEU A 111 -3.98 -3.20 7.15
N PRO A 112 -5.24 -3.65 7.05
CA PRO A 112 -6.03 -3.50 5.84
C PRO A 112 -6.12 -2.03 5.41
N HIS A 113 -5.83 -1.75 4.15
CA HIS A 113 -5.78 -0.37 3.64
C HIS A 113 -6.46 -0.18 2.28
N PRO A 114 -7.79 -0.37 2.19
CA PRO A 114 -8.56 0.01 1.01
C PRO A 114 -8.36 1.47 0.62
N ALA A 115 -8.36 1.75 -0.68
CA ALA A 115 -8.21 3.09 -1.22
C ALA A 115 -9.15 4.10 -0.53
N GLY A 116 -8.68 5.31 -0.28
CA GLY A 116 -9.48 6.40 0.31
C GLY A 116 -9.83 6.22 1.80
N THR A 117 -9.32 5.18 2.47
CA THR A 117 -9.46 4.99 3.92
C THR A 117 -8.37 5.72 4.71
N ARG A 118 -8.57 5.87 6.03
CA ARG A 118 -7.55 6.42 6.93
C ARG A 118 -6.33 5.51 7.02
N ALA A 119 -6.50 4.20 7.06
CA ALA A 119 -5.39 3.24 7.08
C ALA A 119 -4.52 3.39 5.81
N ASN A 120 -5.16 3.52 4.65
CA ASN A 120 -4.47 3.80 3.40
C ASN A 120 -3.74 5.16 3.39
N THR A 121 -4.32 6.18 4.03
CA THR A 121 -3.60 7.45 4.26
C THR A 121 -2.33 7.26 5.12
N ARG A 122 -2.39 6.46 6.18
CA ARG A 122 -1.22 6.16 7.02
C ARG A 122 -0.13 5.41 6.24
N VAL A 123 -0.51 4.53 5.31
CA VAL A 123 0.46 3.88 4.41
C VAL A 123 1.14 4.90 3.51
N ALA A 124 0.40 5.87 2.96
CA ALA A 124 0.98 6.97 2.17
C ALA A 124 1.97 7.82 2.99
N GLU A 125 1.68 8.06 4.27
CA GLU A 125 2.56 8.75 5.21
C GLU A 125 3.84 7.95 5.46
N LYS A 126 3.73 6.64 5.74
CA LYS A 126 4.89 5.73 5.87
C LYS A 126 5.79 5.74 4.63
N ILE A 127 5.22 5.68 3.43
CA ILE A 127 5.99 5.73 2.16
C ILE A 127 6.73 7.06 2.04
N ALA A 128 6.04 8.18 2.30
CA ALA A 128 6.64 9.49 2.24
C ALA A 128 7.81 9.65 3.23
N ASP A 129 7.67 9.12 4.44
CA ASP A 129 8.71 9.16 5.46
C ASP A 129 9.91 8.29 5.11
N LEU A 130 9.67 7.09 4.55
CA LEU A 130 10.74 6.25 3.99
C LEU A 130 11.53 7.02 2.91
N TRP A 131 10.83 7.64 1.97
CA TRP A 131 11.47 8.39 0.88
C TRP A 131 12.27 9.60 1.36
N ARG A 132 11.72 10.38 2.30
CA ARG A 132 12.45 11.50 2.92
C ARG A 132 13.69 11.02 3.65
N LYS A 133 13.57 9.96 4.46
CA LYS A 133 14.70 9.35 5.17
C LYS A 133 15.77 8.85 4.21
N ASN A 134 15.36 8.34 3.05
CA ASN A 134 16.22 7.85 1.99
C ASN A 134 16.76 8.97 1.07
N GLY A 135 16.54 10.25 1.40
CA GLY A 135 17.15 11.38 0.72
C GLY A 135 16.50 11.81 -0.59
N LEU A 136 15.26 11.38 -0.87
CA LEU A 136 14.50 11.91 -2.01
C LEU A 136 14.14 13.38 -1.76
N ALA A 137 14.22 14.18 -2.81
CA ALA A 137 13.82 15.58 -2.77
C ALA A 137 12.30 15.72 -2.96
N ASP A 138 11.76 16.79 -2.36
CA ASP A 138 10.39 17.27 -2.60
C ASP A 138 9.32 16.17 -2.53
N VAL A 139 9.34 15.41 -1.43
CA VAL A 139 8.35 14.37 -1.18
C VAL A 139 7.02 14.98 -0.76
N HIS A 140 6.06 14.99 -1.68
CA HIS A 140 4.75 15.63 -1.52
C HIS A 140 3.59 14.72 -1.95
N TYR A 141 2.37 15.18 -1.68
CA TYR A 141 1.14 14.47 -2.00
C TYR A 141 0.38 15.16 -3.13
N LEU A 142 -0.07 14.39 -4.12
CA LEU A 142 -1.11 14.82 -5.04
C LEU A 142 -2.45 14.22 -4.65
N LYS A 143 -3.44 15.08 -4.46
CA LYS A 143 -4.77 14.69 -3.98
C LYS A 143 -5.79 14.75 -5.11
N TYR A 144 -6.64 13.73 -5.16
CA TYR A 144 -7.80 13.67 -6.05
C TYR A 144 -9.02 13.28 -5.24
N GLU A 145 -10.19 13.73 -5.67
CA GLU A 145 -11.49 13.39 -5.07
C GLU A 145 -12.23 12.49 -6.06
N VAL A 146 -12.21 11.17 -5.89
CA VAL A 146 -12.79 10.21 -6.88
C VAL A 146 -14.03 9.49 -6.33
N LEU A 147 -14.86 8.96 -7.24
CA LEU A 147 -15.96 8.08 -6.86
C LEU A 147 -15.43 6.70 -6.48
N LEU A 148 -15.52 6.35 -5.19
CA LEU A 148 -15.26 5.00 -4.68
C LEU A 148 -16.55 4.34 -4.17
N SER A 149 -16.51 3.01 -4.11
CA SER A 149 -17.59 2.16 -3.60
C SER A 149 -17.07 1.36 -2.41
N TYR A 150 -17.92 1.17 -1.40
CA TYR A 150 -17.63 0.33 -0.23
C TYR A 150 -18.84 -0.52 0.15
N PRO A 151 -18.64 -1.71 0.72
CA PRO A 151 -19.73 -2.49 1.28
C PRO A 151 -20.23 -1.83 2.57
N ASP A 152 -21.41 -2.25 3.03
CA ASP A 152 -21.81 -2.07 4.41
C ASP A 152 -21.05 -3.09 5.28
N TYR A 153 -20.07 -2.60 6.04
CA TYR A 153 -19.22 -3.46 6.88
C TYR A 153 -19.94 -3.98 8.12
N ASP A 154 -20.99 -3.29 8.59
CA ASP A 154 -21.80 -3.72 9.73
C ASP A 154 -22.86 -4.75 9.32
N ARG A 155 -23.25 -4.72 8.04
CA ARG A 155 -24.24 -5.64 7.45
C ARG A 155 -23.69 -6.24 6.15
N PRO A 156 -22.88 -7.31 6.25
CA PRO A 156 -22.28 -7.96 5.10
C PRO A 156 -23.30 -8.38 4.02
N ASN A 157 -22.79 -8.54 2.80
CA ASN A 157 -23.58 -9.08 1.70
C ASN A 157 -23.79 -10.57 1.90
N HIS A 158 -24.96 -11.07 1.47
CA HIS A 158 -25.30 -12.48 1.65
C HIS A 158 -25.88 -13.10 0.38
N VAL A 159 -25.60 -14.38 0.19
CA VAL A 159 -26.34 -15.26 -0.71
C VAL A 159 -27.18 -16.24 0.12
N TYR A 160 -28.40 -16.48 -0.33
CA TYR A 160 -29.35 -17.39 0.28
C TYR A 160 -29.84 -18.40 -0.75
N ILE A 161 -30.10 -19.62 -0.30
CA ILE A 161 -30.94 -20.59 -1.03
C ILE A 161 -32.28 -20.65 -0.31
N ILE A 162 -33.34 -20.42 -1.05
CA ILE A 162 -34.70 -20.31 -0.55
C ILE A 162 -35.54 -21.40 -1.21
N ASP A 163 -36.19 -22.24 -0.41
CA ASP A 163 -37.07 -23.31 -0.91
C ASP A 163 -38.39 -22.77 -1.51
N GLU A 164 -39.23 -23.67 -2.04
CA GLU A 164 -40.54 -23.32 -2.60
C GLU A 164 -41.50 -22.70 -1.56
N ASP A 165 -41.33 -23.02 -0.28
CA ASP A 165 -42.13 -22.50 0.84
C ASP A 165 -41.63 -21.13 1.35
N GLY A 166 -40.53 -20.62 0.80
CA GLY A 166 -39.91 -19.35 1.20
C GLY A 166 -38.98 -19.44 2.40
N ARG A 167 -38.61 -20.64 2.86
CA ARG A 167 -37.67 -20.87 3.96
C ARG A 167 -36.23 -20.83 3.46
N ILE A 168 -35.35 -20.33 4.32
CA ILE A 168 -33.92 -20.25 4.03
C ILE A 168 -33.28 -21.61 4.33
N GLU A 169 -32.87 -22.35 3.29
CA GLU A 169 -32.12 -23.60 3.42
C GLU A 169 -30.63 -23.36 3.66
N PHE A 170 -30.11 -22.27 3.12
CA PHE A 170 -28.71 -21.89 3.23
C PHE A 170 -28.57 -20.38 3.26
N ALA A 171 -27.62 -19.89 4.06
CA ALA A 171 -27.18 -18.50 4.09
C ALA A 171 -25.65 -18.46 4.18
N SER A 172 -25.00 -17.73 3.28
CA SER A 172 -23.56 -17.50 3.38
C SER A 172 -23.23 -16.66 4.61
N LYS A 173 -21.99 -16.77 5.10
CA LYS A 173 -21.49 -15.87 6.16
C LYS A 173 -21.27 -14.44 5.64
N GLY A 174 -20.98 -14.29 4.34
CA GLY A 174 -20.65 -12.99 3.73
C GLY A 174 -19.30 -12.43 4.14
N VAL A 175 -18.54 -13.17 4.96
CA VAL A 175 -17.22 -12.81 5.48
C VAL A 175 -16.29 -14.02 5.45
N SER A 176 -15.02 -13.80 5.08
CA SER A 176 -13.96 -14.79 5.26
C SER A 176 -13.54 -14.85 6.73
N PRO A 177 -13.25 -16.04 7.28
CA PRO A 177 -12.74 -16.20 8.63
C PRO A 177 -11.30 -15.68 8.76
N VAL A 178 -10.91 -15.39 10.00
CA VAL A 178 -9.49 -15.19 10.36
C VAL A 178 -8.79 -16.56 10.32
N ILE A 179 -7.64 -16.61 9.66
CA ILE A 179 -6.85 -17.84 9.43
C ILE A 179 -5.58 -17.84 10.31
N ILE A 180 -4.93 -16.68 10.45
CA ILE A 180 -3.73 -16.49 11.29
C ILE A 180 -4.02 -15.33 12.26
N PRO A 181 -4.60 -15.61 13.44
CA PRO A 181 -4.99 -14.56 14.39
C PRO A 181 -3.86 -13.63 14.81
N GLU A 182 -2.62 -14.11 14.87
CA GLU A 182 -1.45 -13.32 15.28
C GLU A 182 -1.04 -12.28 14.22
N GLU A 183 -1.33 -12.54 12.94
CA GLU A 183 -1.01 -11.64 11.83
C GLU A 183 -2.22 -10.82 11.37
N GLN A 184 -3.42 -11.36 11.57
CA GLN A 184 -4.67 -10.77 11.09
C GLN A 184 -5.52 -10.15 12.20
N GLY A 185 -5.22 -10.49 13.45
CA GLY A 185 -5.77 -9.84 14.63
C GLY A 185 -4.92 -8.65 15.00
N ALA A 186 -5.57 -7.52 15.28
CA ALA A 186 -4.99 -6.62 16.26
C ALA A 186 -5.10 -7.35 17.59
N GLU A 187 -3.97 -7.54 18.27
CA GLU A 187 -3.98 -7.74 19.72
C GLU A 187 -4.95 -6.72 20.32
N ASP A 188 -5.96 -7.22 21.05
CA ASP A 188 -6.76 -6.50 22.03
C ASP A 188 -7.03 -5.01 21.74
N VAL A 189 -7.73 -4.71 20.65
CA VAL A 189 -8.54 -3.48 20.63
C VAL A 189 -9.73 -3.74 21.54
N HIS A 190 -9.51 -3.51 22.85
CA HIS A 190 -10.60 -3.30 23.80
C HIS A 190 -11.42 -2.12 23.28
N TYR A 191 -12.55 -2.43 22.62
CA TYR A 191 -13.60 -1.45 22.44
C TYR A 191 -14.13 -1.11 23.83
N LEU A 192 -13.61 -0.05 24.44
CA LEU A 192 -14.29 0.60 25.54
C LEU A 192 -15.57 1.19 24.97
N LYS A 193 -16.65 0.42 25.09
CA LYS A 193 -18.00 0.85 24.75
C LYS A 193 -18.41 1.86 25.83
N TYR A 194 -18.05 3.12 25.65
CA TYR A 194 -18.57 4.18 26.49
C TYR A 194 -19.97 4.54 26.00
N GLU A 195 -20.99 4.34 26.83
CA GLU A 195 -22.22 5.10 26.67
C GLU A 195 -21.92 6.54 27.10
N VAL A 196 -21.77 7.43 26.13
CA VAL A 196 -21.67 8.87 26.41
C VAL A 196 -23.08 9.34 26.79
N LEU A 197 -23.39 9.30 28.08
CA LEU A 197 -24.46 10.10 28.66
C LEU A 197 -24.00 11.56 28.58
N LEU A 198 -24.50 12.30 27.59
CA LEU A 198 -24.35 13.75 27.52
C LEU A 198 -25.07 14.36 28.74
N SER A 199 -24.36 14.57 29.85
CA SER A 199 -24.87 15.37 30.97
C SER A 199 -24.69 16.84 30.62
N TYR A 200 -25.80 17.59 30.58
CA TYR A 200 -25.76 19.05 30.49
C TYR A 200 -24.96 19.62 31.68
N PRO A 201 -24.13 20.66 31.47
CA PRO A 201 -23.34 21.25 32.55
C PRO A 201 -24.24 21.83 33.64
N ASP A 202 -23.98 21.46 34.89
CA ASP A 202 -24.55 22.08 36.08
C ASP A 202 -23.80 23.39 36.33
N TYR A 203 -24.43 24.52 35.97
CA TYR A 203 -23.83 25.86 36.09
C TYR A 203 -23.60 26.29 37.54
N ASP A 204 -24.29 25.68 38.51
CA ASP A 204 -24.10 25.99 39.93
C ASP A 204 -22.94 25.20 40.56
N ARG A 205 -22.43 24.16 39.86
CA ARG A 205 -21.31 23.30 40.30
C ARG A 205 -20.37 22.94 39.14
N PRO A 206 -19.54 23.88 38.67
CA PRO A 206 -18.66 23.67 37.53
C PRO A 206 -17.57 22.60 37.81
N ASN A 207 -17.21 21.86 36.76
CA ASN A 207 -16.17 20.83 36.83
C ASN A 207 -14.78 21.45 36.67
N HIS A 208 -13.89 21.25 37.64
CA HIS A 208 -12.52 21.80 37.61
C HIS A 208 -11.49 20.72 37.27
N VAL A 209 -10.45 21.10 36.51
CA VAL A 209 -9.28 20.27 36.22
C VAL A 209 -8.10 20.84 36.98
N TYR A 210 -7.38 19.98 37.70
CA TYR A 210 -6.17 20.35 38.45
C TYR A 210 -4.96 19.60 37.89
N ILE A 211 -3.85 20.31 37.67
CA ILE A 211 -2.53 19.70 37.51
C ILE A 211 -1.85 19.79 38.87
N ILE A 212 -1.38 18.65 39.36
CA ILE A 212 -0.80 18.51 40.69
C ILE A 212 0.61 17.96 40.52
N ASP A 213 1.60 18.59 41.15
CA ASP A 213 2.99 18.14 41.13
C ASP A 213 3.19 16.84 41.94
N GLU A 214 4.41 16.28 41.86
CA GLU A 214 4.77 15.03 42.54
C GLU A 214 4.67 15.11 44.07
N ASP A 215 4.70 16.31 44.65
CA ASP A 215 4.55 16.57 46.09
C ASP A 215 3.10 16.83 46.51
N GLY A 216 2.15 16.76 45.57
CA GLY A 216 0.71 16.92 45.84
C GLY A 216 0.23 18.38 45.86
N ARG A 217 1.01 19.34 45.34
CA ARG A 217 0.61 20.75 45.24
C ARG A 217 -0.02 21.04 43.88
N ILE A 218 -1.07 21.85 43.88
CA ILE A 218 -1.79 22.24 42.66
C ILE A 218 -0.94 23.26 41.90
N GLU A 219 -0.41 22.88 40.74
CA GLU A 219 0.32 23.77 39.82
C GLU A 219 -0.61 24.54 38.88
N PHE A 220 -1.75 23.95 38.53
CA PHE A 220 -2.76 24.59 37.68
C PHE A 220 -4.16 24.17 38.08
N ALA A 221 -5.12 25.10 38.04
CA ALA A 221 -6.53 24.84 38.22
C ALA A 221 -7.32 25.53 37.11
N SER A 222 -8.16 24.77 36.40
CA SER A 222 -9.04 25.34 35.38
C SER A 222 -10.18 26.12 36.04
N LYS A 223 -10.71 27.12 35.33
CA LYS A 223 -11.84 27.93 35.81
C LYS A 223 -13.17 27.17 35.87
N GLY A 224 -13.21 25.95 35.34
CA GLY A 224 -14.37 25.04 35.36
C GLY A 224 -15.58 25.43 34.52
N VAL A 225 -15.51 26.58 33.82
CA VAL A 225 -16.53 27.08 32.90
C VAL A 225 -15.84 27.83 31.77
N SER A 226 -16.27 27.61 30.52
CA SER A 226 -15.78 28.35 29.36
C SER A 226 -16.50 29.71 29.28
N PRO A 227 -15.80 30.83 29.03
CA PRO A 227 -16.47 32.12 28.83
C PRO A 227 -17.34 32.08 27.57
N VAL A 228 -18.52 32.71 27.64
CA VAL A 228 -19.43 32.83 26.49
C VAL A 228 -18.79 33.74 25.44
N ILE A 229 -18.45 33.18 24.28
CA ILE A 229 -18.00 33.97 23.12
C ILE A 229 -19.25 34.36 22.33
N ILE A 230 -19.61 35.65 22.37
CA ILE A 230 -20.65 36.21 21.51
C ILE A 230 -20.01 36.53 20.16
N PRO A 231 -20.54 36.04 19.01
CA PRO A 231 -19.96 36.35 17.70
C PRO A 231 -20.12 37.85 17.36
N GLU A 232 -19.04 38.50 16.94
CA GLU A 232 -19.11 39.80 16.26
C GLU A 232 -19.70 39.62 14.85
N GLU A 233 -20.79 40.32 14.57
CA GLU A 233 -21.46 40.35 13.26
C GLU A 233 -20.61 41.04 12.18
N GLN A 234 -20.75 40.56 10.93
CA GLN A 234 -20.17 41.20 9.76
C GLN A 234 -20.89 42.51 9.40
N GLY A 235 -20.24 43.65 9.69
CA GLY A 235 -20.10 44.82 8.81
C GLY A 235 -21.27 45.82 8.68
N ALA A 236 -21.08 47.03 9.26
CA ALA A 236 -21.50 48.31 8.67
C ALA A 236 -20.71 49.49 9.29
N GLU A 237 -20.30 50.43 8.44
CA GLU A 237 -19.65 51.70 8.80
C GLU A 237 -20.55 52.64 9.61
N GLY A 238 -19.96 53.52 10.41
CA GLY A 238 -20.51 54.86 10.67
C GLY A 238 -20.81 55.25 12.13
N ASP A 239 -19.98 56.18 12.62
CA ASP A 239 -20.31 57.33 13.48
C ASP A 239 -20.96 57.11 14.87
N GLY A 240 -20.24 57.56 15.89
CA GLY A 240 -20.76 58.56 16.82
C GLY A 240 -21.84 58.17 17.85
N SER A 241 -21.42 58.30 19.11
CA SER A 241 -22.21 58.68 20.29
C SER A 241 -22.77 57.59 21.22
N VAL A 242 -22.60 57.92 22.49
CA VAL A 242 -22.93 57.20 23.73
C VAL A 242 -24.45 57.20 23.95
N GLY A 243 -25.01 56.10 24.45
CA GLY A 243 -26.39 56.05 24.94
C GLY A 243 -26.67 54.83 25.82
N GLU A 244 -27.18 55.09 27.02
CA GLU A 244 -27.41 54.17 28.14
C GLU A 244 -28.68 53.28 27.98
N GLY A 245 -28.70 52.13 28.67
CA GLY A 245 -29.90 51.61 29.34
C GLY A 245 -30.68 50.47 28.67
N PRO A 246 -31.41 49.66 29.46
CA PRO A 246 -31.61 48.22 29.24
C PRO A 246 -32.99 47.85 28.69
N ASP A 247 -33.15 46.69 28.05
CA ASP A 247 -34.45 46.02 28.10
C ASP A 247 -34.38 44.49 27.97
N GLU A 248 -35.01 43.85 28.96
CA GLU A 248 -35.25 42.43 29.14
C GLU A 248 -36.23 41.94 28.06
N ASN A 249 -35.81 41.11 27.09
CA ASN A 249 -36.79 40.24 26.40
C ASN A 249 -36.25 39.04 25.59
N ILE A 250 -34.97 38.68 25.68
CA ILE A 250 -34.45 37.53 24.89
C ILE A 250 -34.58 36.19 25.64
N GLY A 251 -34.83 36.21 26.96
CA GLY A 251 -34.89 34.99 27.79
C GLY A 251 -36.17 34.16 27.73
N LYS A 252 -37.24 34.62 27.05
CA LYS A 252 -38.57 33.96 27.12
C LYS A 252 -39.02 33.20 25.87
N GLN A 253 -38.26 33.20 24.77
CA GLN A 253 -38.65 32.44 23.56
C GLN A 253 -37.97 31.07 23.38
N LEU A 254 -36.97 30.71 24.18
CA LEU A 254 -36.33 29.38 24.11
C LEU A 254 -36.92 28.33 25.06
N HIS A 255 -37.83 28.73 25.95
CA HIS A 255 -38.32 27.87 27.04
C HIS A 255 -39.57 27.02 26.72
N ALA A 256 -40.11 27.06 25.50
CA ALA A 256 -41.39 26.41 25.15
C ALA A 256 -41.26 25.09 24.34
N GLY A 257 -40.06 24.56 24.09
CA GLY A 257 -39.86 23.45 23.15
C GLY A 257 -39.45 22.09 23.71
N PHE A 258 -39.08 21.96 24.99
CA PHE A 258 -38.44 20.73 25.49
C PHE A 258 -39.08 20.23 26.79
N HIS A 259 -40.33 19.78 26.68
CA HIS A 259 -40.98 18.91 27.66
C HIS A 259 -41.36 17.59 26.97
N ALA A 260 -40.57 16.52 27.20
CA ALA A 260 -41.03 15.12 27.29
C ALA A 260 -39.83 14.15 27.22
N CYS A 261 -39.35 13.70 28.38
CA CYS A 261 -38.95 12.31 28.68
C CYS A 261 -38.19 12.29 30.02
N LYS A 262 -38.95 12.41 31.13
CA LYS A 262 -38.54 11.93 32.44
C LYS A 262 -39.25 10.60 32.67
N SER A 263 -38.52 9.50 32.66
CA SER A 263 -38.91 8.32 33.45
C SER A 263 -37.74 7.36 33.63
N ASN A 264 -37.37 7.20 34.91
CA ASN A 264 -36.79 6.01 35.54
C ASN A 264 -35.36 5.59 35.19
N MET A 265 -34.40 6.01 36.01
CA MET A 265 -33.34 5.11 36.49
C MET A 265 -33.09 5.36 37.99
N HIS A 266 -33.23 4.30 38.77
CA HIS A 266 -32.92 4.22 40.20
C HIS A 266 -31.41 4.33 40.44
N SER A 267 -31.05 5.07 41.48
CA SER A 267 -29.69 5.17 42.01
C SER A 267 -29.33 3.91 42.80
N ASP A 268 -28.23 3.26 42.43
CA ASP A 268 -27.43 2.48 43.39
C ASP A 268 -25.98 2.98 43.32
N GLN A 269 -25.52 3.52 44.44
CA GLN A 269 -24.17 4.02 44.65
C GLN A 269 -23.24 2.85 45.01
N GLN A 270 -22.16 2.69 44.25
CA GLN A 270 -20.91 2.14 44.79
C GLN A 270 -19.73 2.97 44.28
N HIS A 271 -18.98 3.56 45.21
CA HIS A 271 -17.72 4.23 44.94
C HIS A 271 -16.67 3.21 44.49
N GLN A 272 -16.32 3.20 43.20
CA GLN A 272 -15.08 2.60 42.71
C GLN A 272 -14.19 3.70 42.13
N ARG A 273 -12.93 3.74 42.55
CA ARG A 273 -11.89 4.56 41.91
C ARG A 273 -11.57 3.94 40.55
N LEU A 274 -12.08 4.54 39.49
CA LEU A 274 -11.76 4.19 38.11
C LEU A 274 -10.59 5.05 37.62
N GLN A 275 -9.49 4.42 37.21
CA GLN A 275 -8.49 5.08 36.36
C GLN A 275 -9.03 5.07 34.93
N VAL A 276 -9.39 6.24 34.39
CA VAL A 276 -9.70 6.36 32.95
C VAL A 276 -8.96 7.55 32.33
N PRO A 277 -8.49 7.45 31.07
CA PRO A 277 -7.81 8.55 30.41
C PRO A 277 -8.74 9.76 30.27
N VAL A 278 -8.25 10.96 30.59
CA VAL A 278 -9.01 12.21 30.44
C VAL A 278 -8.70 12.78 29.04
N LEU A 279 -9.70 12.84 28.16
CA LEU A 279 -9.56 13.47 26.84
C LEU A 279 -9.78 14.98 26.98
N LEU A 280 -8.75 15.78 26.68
CA LEU A 280 -8.85 17.24 26.58
C LEU A 280 -8.90 17.63 25.10
N LEU A 281 -10.04 18.17 24.66
CA LEU A 281 -10.20 18.76 23.33
C LEU A 281 -9.79 20.23 23.38
N ASP A 282 -8.90 20.68 22.49
CA ASP A 282 -8.56 22.10 22.40
C ASP A 282 -9.59 22.88 21.57
N GLY A 283 -9.87 24.11 22.02
CA GLY A 283 -10.91 24.98 21.51
C GLY A 283 -10.49 25.70 20.23
N ASN A 284 -10.98 25.22 19.09
CA ASN A 284 -11.51 26.09 18.03
C ASN A 284 -12.36 25.25 17.07
N CYS A 285 -13.49 24.75 17.57
CA CYS A 285 -14.51 24.14 16.74
C CYS A 285 -15.33 25.27 16.11
N SER A 286 -15.25 25.43 14.79
CA SER A 286 -16.06 26.40 14.03
C SER A 286 -17.47 25.84 13.82
N ILE A 287 -18.21 25.76 14.92
CA ILE A 287 -19.67 25.72 14.98
C ILE A 287 -19.99 26.59 16.22
N GLY A 288 -20.93 27.54 16.11
CA GLY A 288 -21.26 28.44 17.22
C GLY A 288 -21.42 27.68 18.54
N ALA A 289 -20.77 28.21 19.59
CA ALA A 289 -20.53 27.61 20.92
C ALA A 289 -19.25 26.74 21.02
N GLY A 290 -18.15 27.38 21.43
CA GLY A 290 -16.96 26.69 21.92
C GLY A 290 -17.25 25.98 23.24
N VAL A 291 -17.42 24.66 23.20
CA VAL A 291 -17.56 23.79 24.37
C VAL A 291 -16.44 22.77 24.38
N GLN A 292 -15.64 22.80 25.45
CA GLN A 292 -14.66 21.77 25.77
C GLN A 292 -15.40 20.58 26.38
N TRP A 293 -15.44 19.44 25.69
CA TRP A 293 -16.08 18.23 26.22
C TRP A 293 -15.06 17.43 27.02
N VAL A 294 -15.27 17.30 28.32
CA VAL A 294 -14.60 16.30 29.17
C VAL A 294 -15.65 15.24 29.47
N ALA A 295 -15.48 14.04 28.91
CA ALA A 295 -16.39 12.92 29.18
C ALA A 295 -15.96 12.24 30.48
N TYR A 296 -16.83 12.21 31.50
CA TYR A 296 -16.72 11.24 32.59
C TYR A 296 -18.11 10.84 33.12
N SER A 297 -18.29 9.54 33.34
CA SER A 297 -19.47 8.95 33.98
C SER A 297 -19.30 8.97 35.51
N GLY A 298 -20.23 9.61 36.21
CA GLY A 298 -20.45 9.47 37.66
C GLY A 298 -19.73 10.49 38.55
N ASN A 299 -20.38 10.88 39.66
CA ASN A 299 -19.81 11.76 40.68
C ASN A 299 -18.57 11.09 41.34
N GLY A 300 -17.37 11.56 40.97
CA GLY A 300 -16.12 11.13 41.56
C GLY A 300 -14.91 11.87 40.97
N THR A 301 -13.80 11.90 41.71
CA THR A 301 -12.51 12.45 41.26
C THR A 301 -11.74 11.36 40.51
N ALA A 302 -11.34 11.62 39.26
CA ALA A 302 -10.53 10.70 38.47
C ALA A 302 -9.10 11.22 38.26
N GLN A 303 -8.11 10.32 38.25
CA GLN A 303 -6.70 10.60 37.97
C GLN A 303 -6.24 9.73 36.79
N GLY A 304 -5.60 10.33 35.78
CA GLY A 304 -5.09 9.63 34.59
C GLY A 304 -4.20 10.54 33.73
N GLU A 305 -3.43 9.94 32.81
CA GLU A 305 -2.60 10.66 31.83
C GLU A 305 -3.45 11.45 30.82
N VAL A 306 -2.97 12.66 30.47
CA VAL A 306 -3.60 13.54 29.49
C VAL A 306 -3.08 13.22 28.09
N VAL A 307 -3.96 12.80 27.19
CA VAL A 307 -3.63 12.61 25.76
C VAL A 307 -4.14 13.82 24.97
N TYR A 308 -3.22 14.56 24.36
CA TYR A 308 -3.52 15.75 23.56
C TYR A 308 -3.97 15.35 22.14
N CYS A 309 -5.11 15.85 21.65
CA CYS A 309 -5.60 15.54 20.30
C CYS A 309 -6.00 16.81 19.53
N HIS A 310 -5.43 16.96 18.32
CA HIS A 310 -5.70 18.08 17.43
C HIS A 310 -6.80 17.73 16.42
N HIS A 311 -7.84 18.58 16.35
CA HIS A 311 -8.80 18.76 15.24
C HIS A 311 -9.47 17.50 14.63
N GLY A 312 -10.63 17.11 15.17
CA GLY A 312 -11.63 16.28 14.46
C GLY A 312 -12.84 15.93 15.32
N ARG A 313 -14.03 15.78 14.70
CA ARG A 313 -15.28 15.42 15.41
C ARG A 313 -15.21 13.98 15.91
N VAL A 314 -15.53 13.75 17.18
CA VAL A 314 -15.46 12.44 17.87
C VAL A 314 -16.34 11.36 17.21
N GLU A 315 -17.47 11.73 16.60
CA GLU A 315 -18.34 10.80 15.87
C GLU A 315 -17.70 10.23 14.58
N ASP A 316 -16.76 10.97 13.98
CA ASP A 316 -16.01 10.49 12.81
C ASP A 316 -14.89 9.51 13.24
N PHE A 317 -14.42 9.56 14.50
CA PHE A 317 -13.33 8.71 14.99
C PHE A 317 -13.78 7.26 15.23
N GLU A 318 -14.91 7.05 15.90
CA GLU A 318 -15.35 5.70 16.26
C GLU A 318 -15.79 4.85 15.07
N ARG A 319 -16.29 5.47 14.00
CA ARG A 319 -16.77 4.75 12.81
C ARG A 319 -15.66 4.53 11.78
N LEU A 320 -14.61 5.37 11.77
CA LEU A 320 -13.51 5.28 10.80
C LEU A 320 -12.36 4.35 11.24
N ASP A 321 -12.11 4.17 12.54
CA ASP A 321 -11.09 3.21 13.01
C ASP A 321 -11.65 1.78 13.22
N ARG A 322 -12.97 1.61 13.41
CA ARG A 322 -13.66 0.29 13.26
C ARG A 322 -13.43 -0.35 11.88
N LEU A 323 -13.12 0.47 10.87
CA LEU A 323 -12.85 0.01 9.51
C LEU A 323 -11.55 -0.80 9.37
N ALA A 324 -10.67 -0.80 10.36
CA ALA A 324 -9.35 -1.43 10.23
C ALA A 324 -9.36 -2.95 10.42
N LEU A 325 -10.31 -3.55 11.16
CA LEU A 325 -10.23 -4.97 11.56
C LEU A 325 -11.44 -5.82 11.15
N GLY A 326 -12.67 -5.31 11.29
CA GLY A 326 -13.89 -6.03 10.87
C GLY A 326 -14.12 -6.08 9.35
N CYS A 327 -13.36 -5.29 8.59
CA CYS A 327 -13.62 -5.01 7.17
C CYS A 327 -12.88 -5.94 6.21
N ALA A 328 -11.78 -6.55 6.66
CA ALA A 328 -10.92 -7.42 5.87
C ALA A 328 -11.65 -8.68 5.36
N GLY A 329 -12.65 -9.14 6.11
CA GLY A 329 -13.38 -10.38 5.82
C GLY A 329 -14.52 -10.21 4.83
N VAL A 330 -15.15 -9.02 4.72
CA VAL A 330 -16.42 -8.84 3.98
C VAL A 330 -16.30 -9.16 2.50
N HIS A 331 -17.19 -9.97 1.95
CA HIS A 331 -17.22 -10.33 0.53
C HIS A 331 -17.96 -9.27 -0.28
N TRP A 332 -17.27 -8.65 -1.25
CA TRP A 332 -17.87 -7.62 -2.11
C TRP A 332 -17.02 -7.36 -3.37
N VAL A 333 -17.65 -6.80 -4.39
CA VAL A 333 -16.99 -6.17 -5.54
C VAL A 333 -17.37 -4.70 -5.59
N ALA A 334 -16.41 -3.83 -5.92
CA ALA A 334 -16.67 -2.40 -6.01
C ALA A 334 -17.54 -2.05 -7.21
N TYR A 335 -18.40 -1.05 -7.03
CA TYR A 335 -19.35 -0.54 -8.02
C TYR A 335 -20.53 -1.48 -8.34
N SER A 336 -20.73 -2.51 -7.52
CA SER A 336 -21.91 -3.37 -7.59
C SER A 336 -23.23 -2.59 -7.50
N GLY A 337 -24.25 -3.03 -8.24
CA GLY A 337 -25.61 -2.54 -8.05
C GLY A 337 -26.06 -2.84 -6.62
N ASN A 338 -26.67 -1.85 -5.96
CA ASN A 338 -27.22 -2.02 -4.63
C ASN A 338 -28.63 -2.61 -4.72
N GLY A 339 -28.96 -3.56 -3.85
CA GLY A 339 -30.29 -4.16 -3.77
C GLY A 339 -30.30 -5.68 -3.71
N THR A 340 -31.50 -6.23 -3.81
CA THR A 340 -31.77 -7.67 -3.74
C THR A 340 -32.20 -8.20 -5.10
N ALA A 341 -31.63 -9.33 -5.52
CA ALA A 341 -32.10 -10.09 -6.67
C ALA A 341 -32.39 -11.53 -6.23
N GLN A 342 -33.56 -12.05 -6.60
CA GLN A 342 -33.96 -13.43 -6.32
C GLN A 342 -34.46 -14.10 -7.59
N GLY A 343 -34.00 -15.32 -7.85
CA GLY A 343 -34.46 -16.10 -8.98
C GLY A 343 -33.72 -17.42 -9.15
N GLU A 344 -34.02 -18.11 -10.24
CA GLU A 344 -33.28 -19.29 -10.69
C GLU A 344 -31.83 -18.92 -11.07
N VAL A 345 -30.93 -19.92 -11.11
CA VAL A 345 -29.50 -19.71 -11.37
C VAL A 345 -29.05 -20.43 -12.63
N VAL A 346 -28.34 -19.74 -13.50
CA VAL A 346 -27.70 -20.33 -14.68
C VAL A 346 -26.18 -20.29 -14.53
N TYR A 347 -25.52 -21.42 -14.72
CA TYR A 347 -24.07 -21.46 -14.75
C TYR A 347 -23.57 -20.97 -16.11
N CYS A 348 -22.89 -19.83 -16.08
CA CYS A 348 -22.48 -19.08 -17.26
C CYS A 348 -20.97 -19.19 -17.54
N HIS A 349 -20.30 -20.20 -16.95
CA HIS A 349 -18.86 -20.42 -17.12
C HIS A 349 -18.06 -19.14 -16.81
N HIS A 350 -17.20 -18.68 -17.72
CA HIS A 350 -16.43 -17.44 -17.56
C HIS A 350 -17.22 -16.19 -17.95
N GLY A 351 -18.46 -16.28 -18.43
CA GLY A 351 -19.25 -15.11 -18.84
C GLY A 351 -18.66 -14.32 -20.00
N ARG A 352 -17.87 -14.97 -20.87
CA ARG A 352 -17.42 -14.36 -22.12
C ARG A 352 -18.58 -14.34 -23.12
N VAL A 353 -18.43 -13.55 -24.18
CA VAL A 353 -19.46 -13.44 -25.23
C VAL A 353 -19.76 -14.83 -25.81
N GLU A 354 -18.72 -15.63 -26.08
CA GLU A 354 -18.85 -16.97 -26.66
C GLU A 354 -19.55 -17.96 -25.71
N ASP A 355 -19.46 -17.72 -24.40
CA ASP A 355 -20.10 -18.55 -23.39
C ASP A 355 -21.62 -18.33 -23.41
N PHE A 356 -22.08 -17.07 -23.54
CA PHE A 356 -23.50 -16.75 -23.70
C PHE A 356 -24.05 -17.24 -25.04
N GLU A 357 -23.32 -17.08 -26.14
CA GLU A 357 -23.72 -17.65 -27.44
C GLU A 357 -23.84 -19.18 -27.38
N ARG A 358 -22.98 -19.85 -26.59
CA ARG A 358 -23.06 -21.30 -26.38
C ARG A 358 -24.30 -21.68 -25.56
N LEU A 359 -24.63 -20.91 -24.53
CA LEU A 359 -25.88 -21.11 -23.77
C LEU A 359 -27.10 -21.00 -24.68
N ASP A 360 -27.13 -20.00 -25.56
CA ASP A 360 -28.21 -19.81 -26.53
C ASP A 360 -28.32 -21.01 -27.49
N ARG A 361 -27.18 -21.49 -28.04
CA ARG A 361 -27.15 -22.73 -28.86
C ARG A 361 -27.63 -23.97 -28.11
N LEU A 362 -27.47 -24.00 -26.79
CA LEU A 362 -27.93 -25.08 -25.92
C LEU A 362 -29.39 -24.89 -25.45
N GLY A 363 -30.05 -23.80 -25.84
CA GLY A 363 -31.42 -23.47 -25.44
C GLY A 363 -31.55 -23.02 -23.98
N ILE A 364 -30.48 -22.52 -23.37
CA ILE A 364 -30.46 -22.03 -21.98
C ILE A 364 -30.42 -20.50 -21.98
N THR A 365 -31.40 -19.86 -21.35
CA THR A 365 -31.48 -18.40 -21.24
C THR A 365 -31.20 -17.92 -19.81
N VAL A 366 -30.41 -16.85 -19.68
CA VAL A 366 -30.14 -16.17 -18.39
C VAL A 366 -31.12 -15.03 -18.11
N LYS A 367 -32.02 -14.72 -19.06
CA LYS A 367 -32.97 -13.62 -18.94
C LYS A 367 -33.89 -13.82 -17.73
N GLY A 368 -33.93 -12.85 -16.82
CA GLY A 368 -34.72 -12.92 -15.60
C GLY A 368 -34.11 -13.81 -14.50
N LYS A 369 -32.85 -14.25 -14.64
CA LYS A 369 -32.19 -15.20 -13.74
C LYS A 369 -30.90 -14.62 -13.16
N ILE A 370 -30.34 -15.30 -12.16
CA ILE A 370 -29.03 -14.98 -11.59
C ILE A 370 -27.95 -15.72 -12.39
N ALA A 371 -26.96 -14.98 -12.87
CA ALA A 371 -25.81 -15.55 -13.57
C ALA A 371 -24.75 -16.01 -12.55
N LEU A 372 -24.44 -17.32 -12.51
CA LEU A 372 -23.31 -17.85 -11.76
C LEU A 372 -22.07 -17.92 -12.66
N LEU A 373 -21.06 -17.14 -12.32
CA LEU A 373 -19.88 -16.87 -13.12
C LEU A 373 -18.62 -17.25 -12.35
N ARG A 374 -17.70 -17.96 -12.98
CA ARG A 374 -16.37 -18.18 -12.42
C ARG A 374 -15.38 -17.10 -12.87
N TYR A 375 -14.44 -16.76 -11.99
CA TYR A 375 -13.30 -15.90 -12.29
C TYR A 375 -12.38 -16.52 -13.37
N GLY A 376 -11.30 -15.83 -13.75
CA GLY A 376 -10.37 -16.26 -14.81
C GLY A 376 -10.83 -15.90 -16.23
N ASN A 377 -9.95 -16.01 -17.24
CA ASN A 377 -10.28 -15.82 -18.66
C ASN A 377 -11.02 -14.50 -19.03
N GLY A 378 -10.55 -13.37 -18.50
CA GLY A 378 -11.06 -12.03 -18.83
C GLY A 378 -11.38 -11.17 -17.61
N PHE A 379 -11.63 -9.88 -17.86
CA PHE A 379 -11.93 -8.92 -16.79
C PHE A 379 -13.33 -9.14 -16.20
N ARG A 380 -13.43 -9.12 -14.86
CA ARG A 380 -14.68 -9.39 -14.14
C ARG A 380 -15.83 -8.44 -14.48
N GLY A 381 -15.53 -7.17 -14.78
CA GLY A 381 -16.54 -6.19 -15.19
C GLY A 381 -17.18 -6.54 -16.54
N ASP A 382 -16.41 -7.11 -17.48
CA ASP A 382 -16.96 -7.56 -18.77
C ASP A 382 -17.89 -8.77 -18.61
N LYS A 383 -17.58 -9.69 -17.69
CA LYS A 383 -18.45 -10.83 -17.36
C LYS A 383 -19.83 -10.36 -16.87
N VAL A 384 -19.83 -9.38 -15.95
CA VAL A 384 -21.04 -8.78 -15.41
C VAL A 384 -21.81 -8.03 -16.50
N ARG A 385 -21.12 -7.24 -17.33
CA ARG A 385 -21.75 -6.54 -18.46
C ARG A 385 -22.42 -7.53 -19.41
N ASN A 386 -21.74 -8.61 -19.78
CA ASN A 386 -22.28 -9.61 -20.69
C ASN A 386 -23.49 -10.31 -20.08
N ALA A 387 -23.45 -10.66 -18.78
CA ALA A 387 -24.61 -11.21 -18.07
C ALA A 387 -25.80 -10.24 -18.08
N GLN A 388 -25.56 -8.96 -17.77
CA GLN A 388 -26.59 -7.92 -17.79
C GLN A 388 -27.17 -7.71 -19.19
N MET A 389 -26.34 -7.71 -20.23
CA MET A 389 -26.78 -7.59 -21.64
C MET A 389 -27.64 -8.77 -22.09
N ASN A 390 -27.40 -9.96 -21.55
CA ASN A 390 -28.21 -11.15 -21.78
C ASN A 390 -29.45 -11.23 -20.84
N GLY A 391 -29.71 -10.18 -20.07
CA GLY A 391 -30.92 -10.03 -19.26
C GLY A 391 -30.87 -10.66 -17.88
N ALA A 392 -29.68 -10.98 -17.35
CA ALA A 392 -29.53 -11.40 -15.97
C ALA A 392 -30.02 -10.29 -15.01
N ILE A 393 -30.67 -10.67 -13.91
CA ILE A 393 -31.16 -9.72 -12.87
C ILE A 393 -30.16 -9.55 -11.72
N GLY A 394 -29.14 -10.41 -11.68
CA GLY A 394 -28.07 -10.40 -10.69
C GLY A 394 -26.95 -11.34 -11.13
N ALA A 395 -25.78 -11.20 -10.52
CA ALA A 395 -24.63 -12.05 -10.83
C ALA A 395 -23.87 -12.48 -9.56
N ILE A 396 -23.39 -13.71 -9.58
CA ILE A 396 -22.53 -14.28 -8.54
C ILE A 396 -21.18 -14.59 -9.19
N LEU A 397 -20.09 -14.13 -8.57
CA LEU A 397 -18.72 -14.45 -8.97
C LEU A 397 -18.10 -15.41 -7.97
N TYR A 398 -17.41 -16.47 -8.42
CA TYR A 398 -16.65 -17.33 -7.53
C TYR A 398 -15.31 -17.76 -8.13
N SER A 399 -14.34 -18.09 -7.28
CA SER A 399 -13.02 -18.58 -7.70
C SER A 399 -13.02 -20.10 -7.73
N ASP A 400 -13.03 -20.71 -8.91
CA ASP A 400 -13.12 -22.16 -9.03
C ASP A 400 -11.83 -22.87 -8.57
N PRO A 401 -11.89 -23.94 -7.76
CA PRO A 401 -10.71 -24.69 -7.33
C PRO A 401 -9.82 -25.21 -8.46
N ALA A 402 -10.36 -25.40 -9.67
CA ALA A 402 -9.55 -25.75 -10.84
C ALA A 402 -8.47 -24.70 -11.15
N GLU A 403 -8.67 -23.46 -10.72
CA GLU A 403 -7.74 -22.35 -10.93
C GLU A 403 -7.02 -21.94 -9.64
N VAL A 404 -7.74 -21.88 -8.52
CA VAL A 404 -7.23 -21.26 -7.28
C VAL A 404 -6.88 -22.25 -6.17
N ALA A 405 -7.13 -23.55 -6.36
CA ALA A 405 -6.80 -24.61 -5.40
C ALA A 405 -6.54 -25.94 -6.12
N ARG A 406 -5.57 -25.95 -7.04
CA ARG A 406 -5.31 -27.07 -7.98
C ARG A 406 -4.94 -28.37 -7.30
N MET A 407 -4.44 -28.29 -6.07
CA MET A 407 -4.08 -29.44 -5.23
C MET A 407 -5.31 -30.04 -4.50
N GLY A 408 -6.46 -29.39 -4.60
CA GLY A 408 -7.72 -29.72 -3.93
C GLY A 408 -8.00 -28.79 -2.73
N PRO A 409 -9.27 -28.68 -2.30
CA PRO A 409 -9.69 -27.75 -1.25
C PRO A 409 -9.43 -28.31 0.18
N TYR A 410 -8.38 -29.10 0.37
CA TYR A 410 -8.10 -29.73 1.66
C TYR A 410 -7.26 -28.79 2.54
N PRO A 411 -7.49 -28.73 3.88
CA PRO A 411 -6.81 -27.79 4.76
C PRO A 411 -5.27 -27.80 4.65
N GLU A 412 -4.66 -28.96 4.46
CA GLU A 412 -3.20 -29.14 4.32
C GLU A 412 -2.65 -28.69 2.96
N LYS A 413 -3.53 -28.39 1.99
CA LYS A 413 -3.20 -28.02 0.60
C LYS A 413 -3.66 -26.62 0.22
N VAL A 414 -4.10 -25.84 1.19
CA VAL A 414 -4.52 -24.44 1.04
C VAL A 414 -3.85 -23.57 2.10
N TYR A 415 -3.93 -22.26 1.95
CA TYR A 415 -3.43 -21.31 2.93
C TYR A 415 -4.06 -21.59 4.31
N PRO A 416 -3.27 -21.65 5.39
CA PRO A 416 -1.90 -21.13 5.53
C PRO A 416 -0.78 -22.14 5.21
N ASN A 417 -1.11 -23.39 4.87
CA ASN A 417 -0.11 -24.44 4.66
C ASN A 417 0.56 -24.38 3.28
N THR A 418 -0.11 -23.76 2.31
CA THR A 418 0.40 -23.53 0.94
C THR A 418 -0.10 -22.18 0.41
N GLU A 419 0.32 -21.79 -0.78
CA GLU A 419 -0.09 -20.58 -1.49
C GLU A 419 -1.53 -20.64 -2.07
N TRP A 420 -2.17 -21.80 -2.05
CA TRP A 420 -3.50 -21.99 -2.65
C TRP A 420 -4.63 -21.36 -1.83
N MET A 421 -5.69 -20.91 -2.49
CA MET A 421 -6.80 -20.20 -1.86
C MET A 421 -7.55 -21.11 -0.86
N PRO A 422 -7.90 -20.62 0.35
CA PRO A 422 -8.68 -21.36 1.34
C PRO A 422 -10.18 -21.42 0.98
N LEU A 423 -10.93 -22.33 1.63
CA LEU A 423 -12.32 -22.65 1.29
C LEU A 423 -13.26 -21.46 1.28
N GLU A 424 -13.14 -20.62 2.30
CA GLU A 424 -13.95 -19.42 2.52
C GLU A 424 -13.31 -18.15 1.91
N GLY A 425 -12.27 -18.30 1.10
CA GLY A 425 -11.64 -17.22 0.37
C GLY A 425 -12.54 -16.69 -0.77
N ALA A 426 -12.74 -15.38 -0.83
CA ALA A 426 -13.46 -14.74 -1.92
C ALA A 426 -12.60 -13.63 -2.55
N GLN A 427 -12.54 -13.60 -3.88
CA GLN A 427 -11.81 -12.58 -4.62
C GLN A 427 -12.63 -11.30 -4.73
N ARG A 428 -12.06 -10.19 -4.26
CA ARG A 428 -12.59 -8.82 -4.43
C ARG A 428 -12.09 -8.22 -5.74
N GLY A 429 -12.67 -7.09 -6.13
CA GLY A 429 -12.27 -6.40 -7.34
C GLY A 429 -13.24 -5.32 -7.76
N SER A 430 -12.79 -4.41 -8.62
CA SER A 430 -13.68 -3.50 -9.33
C SER A 430 -14.35 -4.23 -10.49
N ILE A 431 -15.65 -3.99 -10.66
CA ILE A 431 -16.42 -4.39 -11.85
C ILE A 431 -16.80 -3.19 -12.74
N MET A 432 -16.30 -1.99 -12.41
CA MET A 432 -16.40 -0.82 -13.30
C MET A 432 -15.59 -1.04 -14.57
N ARG A 433 -16.11 -0.57 -15.69
CA ARG A 433 -15.42 -0.60 -16.99
C ARG A 433 -14.81 0.77 -17.31
N GLY A 434 -13.65 0.76 -17.95
CA GLY A 434 -12.88 1.98 -18.21
C GLY A 434 -11.85 2.27 -17.13
N ASN A 435 -11.09 3.34 -17.32
CA ASN A 435 -10.01 3.74 -16.42
C ASN A 435 -10.29 5.15 -15.88
N GLY A 436 -9.67 5.49 -14.74
CA GLY A 436 -9.89 6.77 -14.05
C GLY A 436 -11.18 6.81 -13.23
N ASP A 437 -11.53 7.99 -12.75
CA ASP A 437 -12.80 8.27 -12.08
C ASP A 437 -13.96 8.22 -13.10
N PRO A 438 -15.00 7.41 -12.86
CA PRO A 438 -16.12 7.28 -13.80
C PRO A 438 -16.92 8.57 -13.99
N LEU A 439 -16.77 9.55 -13.08
CA LEU A 439 -17.48 10.83 -13.12
C LEU A 439 -16.68 11.96 -13.77
N SER A 440 -15.39 11.76 -14.04
CA SER A 440 -14.53 12.75 -14.70
C SER A 440 -13.67 12.13 -15.81
N PRO A 441 -14.26 11.39 -16.77
CA PRO A 441 -13.51 10.90 -17.91
C PRO A 441 -12.81 12.06 -18.64
N LEU A 442 -11.53 11.84 -18.98
CA LEU A 442 -10.66 12.75 -19.73
C LEU A 442 -10.15 13.97 -18.94
N TYR A 443 -10.55 14.18 -17.70
CA TYR A 443 -10.12 15.30 -16.87
C TYR A 443 -9.67 14.84 -15.48
N PRO A 444 -8.66 15.48 -14.88
CA PRO A 444 -8.24 15.12 -13.54
C PRO A 444 -9.35 15.41 -12.53
N SER A 445 -9.56 14.43 -11.66
CA SER A 445 -10.56 14.37 -10.62
C SER A 445 -10.25 15.29 -9.42
N LYS A 446 -9.95 16.57 -9.66
CA LYS A 446 -9.66 17.56 -8.61
C LYS A 446 -10.93 18.11 -7.98
N LYS A 447 -10.80 18.60 -6.74
CA LYS A 447 -11.88 19.21 -5.96
C LYS A 447 -12.55 20.38 -6.68
N ASP A 448 -11.75 21.23 -7.32
CA ASP A 448 -12.23 22.46 -7.96
C ASP A 448 -12.63 22.26 -9.44
N LEU A 449 -12.61 21.01 -9.93
CA LEU A 449 -12.98 20.67 -11.30
C LEU A 449 -14.37 20.03 -11.37
N TYR A 450 -15.12 20.40 -12.41
CA TYR A 450 -16.45 19.88 -12.65
C TYR A 450 -16.42 18.41 -13.09
N ARG A 451 -17.43 17.65 -12.63
CA ARG A 451 -17.64 16.25 -12.99
C ARG A 451 -18.45 16.17 -14.26
N THR A 452 -17.86 15.65 -15.34
CA THR A 452 -18.49 15.58 -16.65
C THR A 452 -19.61 14.55 -16.74
N LYS A 453 -19.73 13.64 -15.76
CA LYS A 453 -20.80 12.65 -15.68
C LYS A 453 -21.40 12.55 -14.27
N THR A 454 -22.69 12.23 -14.24
CA THR A 454 -23.40 11.75 -13.05
C THR A 454 -23.28 10.23 -12.91
N VAL A 455 -23.57 9.70 -11.72
CA VAL A 455 -23.63 8.25 -11.48
C VAL A 455 -24.66 7.58 -12.40
N GLN A 456 -25.78 8.24 -12.69
CA GLN A 456 -26.82 7.68 -13.57
C GLN A 456 -26.36 7.62 -15.02
N GLU A 457 -25.66 8.64 -15.51
CA GLU A 457 -25.07 8.62 -16.86
C GLU A 457 -24.01 7.53 -17.00
N ALA A 458 -23.15 7.37 -15.98
CA ALA A 458 -22.16 6.29 -15.94
C ALA A 458 -22.80 4.89 -15.87
N LYS A 459 -24.02 4.75 -15.34
CA LYS A 459 -24.81 3.51 -15.45
C LYS A 459 -25.39 3.32 -16.84
N ASN A 460 -25.95 4.39 -17.42
CA ASN A 460 -26.61 4.37 -18.72
C ASN A 460 -25.64 4.02 -19.86
N ASP A 461 -24.39 4.48 -19.79
CA ASP A 461 -23.35 4.17 -20.78
C ASP A 461 -22.63 2.82 -20.55
N GLY A 462 -22.96 2.13 -19.45
CA GLY A 462 -22.39 0.82 -19.11
C GLY A 462 -20.98 0.87 -18.50
N THR A 463 -20.52 2.04 -18.04
CA THR A 463 -19.31 2.20 -17.21
C THR A 463 -19.51 1.55 -15.84
N LEU A 464 -20.66 1.81 -15.21
CA LEU A 464 -21.08 1.22 -13.95
C LEU A 464 -22.19 0.18 -14.20
N PRO A 465 -22.14 -1.00 -13.55
CA PRO A 465 -23.22 -1.98 -13.66
C PRO A 465 -24.48 -1.52 -12.91
N THR A 466 -25.62 -2.07 -13.32
CA THR A 466 -26.93 -1.75 -12.72
C THR A 466 -27.49 -2.90 -11.88
N ILE A 467 -27.08 -4.14 -12.15
CA ILE A 467 -27.52 -5.33 -11.42
C ILE A 467 -26.70 -5.57 -10.13
N PRO A 468 -27.28 -6.17 -9.09
CA PRO A 468 -26.54 -6.65 -7.93
C PRO A 468 -25.53 -7.74 -8.29
N VAL A 469 -24.31 -7.59 -7.80
CA VAL A 469 -23.21 -8.54 -7.99
C VAL A 469 -22.53 -8.87 -6.66
N LEU A 470 -22.35 -10.15 -6.36
CA LEU A 470 -21.72 -10.63 -5.14
C LEU A 470 -20.63 -11.66 -5.45
N PRO A 471 -19.36 -11.44 -5.06
CA PRO A 471 -18.40 -12.53 -5.03
C PRO A 471 -18.67 -13.44 -3.82
N ILE A 472 -18.53 -14.74 -4.01
CA ILE A 472 -18.65 -15.74 -2.95
C ILE A 472 -17.44 -16.67 -2.95
N SER A 473 -17.25 -17.37 -1.83
CA SER A 473 -16.25 -18.42 -1.74
C SER A 473 -16.65 -19.64 -2.57
N TYR A 474 -15.69 -20.51 -2.89
CA TYR A 474 -16.02 -21.75 -3.58
C TYR A 474 -16.72 -22.77 -2.67
N SER A 475 -16.63 -22.64 -1.33
CA SER A 475 -17.46 -23.40 -0.40
C SER A 475 -18.93 -23.00 -0.45
N ASP A 476 -19.23 -21.70 -0.59
CA ASP A 476 -20.59 -21.20 -0.79
C ASP A 476 -21.08 -21.53 -2.20
N ALA A 477 -20.22 -21.41 -3.22
CA ALA A 477 -20.55 -21.81 -4.59
C ALA A 477 -20.89 -23.30 -4.69
N PHE A 478 -20.21 -24.16 -3.91
CA PHE A 478 -20.54 -25.58 -3.82
C PHE A 478 -21.98 -25.80 -3.35
N GLN A 479 -22.50 -25.00 -2.42
CA GLN A 479 -23.90 -25.14 -1.97
C GLN A 479 -24.91 -24.90 -3.10
N ILE A 480 -24.60 -23.99 -4.02
CA ILE A 480 -25.41 -23.72 -5.20
C ILE A 480 -25.20 -24.82 -6.25
N LEU A 481 -23.96 -25.03 -6.69
CA LEU A 481 -23.59 -25.95 -7.78
C LEU A 481 -24.02 -27.40 -7.51
N SER A 482 -23.93 -27.87 -6.27
CA SER A 482 -24.35 -29.23 -5.88
C SER A 482 -25.86 -29.45 -5.98
N ARG A 483 -26.66 -28.38 -5.92
CA ARG A 483 -28.12 -28.41 -6.02
C ARG A 483 -28.64 -28.08 -7.40
N MET A 484 -27.81 -27.49 -8.27
CA MET A 484 -28.19 -27.19 -9.64
C MET A 484 -28.62 -28.47 -10.38
N GLN A 485 -29.70 -28.36 -11.15
CA GLN A 485 -30.26 -29.43 -11.97
C GLN A 485 -30.15 -29.08 -13.45
N GLY A 486 -30.75 -29.91 -14.31
CA GLY A 486 -30.76 -29.71 -15.75
C GLY A 486 -29.55 -30.33 -16.45
N ARG A 487 -29.26 -29.83 -17.66
CA ARG A 487 -28.24 -30.39 -18.55
C ARG A 487 -26.86 -30.26 -17.91
N MET A 488 -26.05 -31.33 -17.99
CA MET A 488 -24.65 -31.25 -17.59
C MET A 488 -23.91 -30.21 -18.44
N VAL A 489 -22.94 -29.54 -17.82
CA VAL A 489 -22.09 -28.62 -18.57
C VAL A 489 -21.26 -29.38 -19.61
N PRO A 490 -20.83 -28.72 -20.69
CA PRO A 490 -19.81 -29.28 -21.57
C PRO A 490 -18.54 -29.68 -20.82
N LEU A 491 -17.78 -30.65 -21.34
CA LEU A 491 -16.59 -31.18 -20.65
C LEU A 491 -15.57 -30.08 -20.31
N ASP A 492 -15.38 -29.12 -21.22
CA ASP A 492 -14.48 -27.98 -21.05
C ASP A 492 -14.97 -26.94 -20.02
N TRP A 493 -16.23 -27.05 -19.57
CA TRP A 493 -16.85 -26.16 -18.59
C TRP A 493 -16.85 -26.69 -17.16
N GLN A 494 -16.44 -27.95 -16.98
CA GLN A 494 -16.28 -28.57 -15.67
C GLN A 494 -15.23 -27.82 -14.82
N GLY A 495 -15.51 -27.66 -13.54
CA GLY A 495 -14.60 -27.07 -12.55
C GLY A 495 -13.93 -28.10 -11.66
N GLY A 496 -13.21 -27.62 -10.64
CA GLY A 496 -12.39 -28.41 -9.74
C GLY A 496 -13.11 -28.88 -8.47
N LEU A 497 -14.39 -28.53 -8.29
CA LEU A 497 -15.20 -29.13 -7.21
C LEU A 497 -15.58 -30.56 -7.58
N ASN A 498 -15.58 -31.46 -6.57
CA ASN A 498 -15.89 -32.89 -6.74
C ASN A 498 -17.40 -33.16 -6.91
N ILE A 499 -18.01 -32.52 -7.91
CA ILE A 499 -19.41 -32.65 -8.33
C ILE A 499 -19.51 -32.46 -9.85
N SER A 500 -20.50 -33.08 -10.49
CA SER A 500 -20.79 -32.81 -11.90
C SER A 500 -21.52 -31.48 -12.03
N TYR A 501 -20.94 -30.55 -12.80
CA TYR A 501 -21.55 -29.23 -12.95
C TYR A 501 -22.75 -29.33 -13.90
N ARG A 502 -23.79 -28.53 -13.61
CA ARG A 502 -25.00 -28.45 -14.44
C ARG A 502 -25.29 -27.00 -14.80
N LEU A 503 -25.95 -26.80 -15.93
CA LEU A 503 -26.24 -25.48 -16.48
C LEU A 503 -27.37 -24.73 -15.74
N GLY A 504 -28.20 -25.44 -14.97
CA GLY A 504 -29.44 -24.89 -14.42
C GLY A 504 -30.57 -24.90 -15.45
N PRO A 505 -31.63 -24.09 -15.29
CA PRO A 505 -31.79 -23.01 -14.30
C PRO A 505 -32.28 -23.47 -12.91
N ARG A 506 -32.87 -24.67 -12.83
CA ARG A 506 -33.51 -25.18 -11.62
C ARG A 506 -32.50 -25.61 -10.56
N LEU A 507 -32.83 -25.39 -9.30
CA LEU A 507 -32.16 -26.01 -8.14
C LEU A 507 -33.12 -27.01 -7.50
N GLY A 508 -32.66 -28.25 -7.26
CA GLY A 508 -33.36 -29.29 -6.51
C GLY A 508 -34.89 -29.27 -6.62
N ASP A 509 -35.53 -29.16 -5.45
CA ASP A 509 -36.98 -29.11 -5.24
C ASP A 509 -37.59 -27.73 -5.55
N GLY A 510 -37.15 -27.09 -6.64
CA GLY A 510 -37.66 -25.78 -7.09
C GLY A 510 -37.14 -24.56 -6.32
N ALA A 511 -36.09 -24.73 -5.52
CA ALA A 511 -35.47 -23.65 -4.78
C ALA A 511 -34.93 -22.52 -5.69
N THR A 512 -34.87 -21.31 -5.13
CA THR A 512 -34.31 -20.11 -5.78
C THR A 512 -33.11 -19.58 -5.00
N VAL A 513 -32.27 -18.80 -5.67
CA VAL A 513 -31.16 -18.09 -5.02
C VAL A 513 -31.54 -16.64 -4.86
N ARG A 514 -31.24 -16.07 -3.68
CA ARG A 514 -31.33 -14.63 -3.41
C ARG A 514 -29.95 -14.07 -3.08
N ILE A 515 -29.57 -12.97 -3.72
CA ILE A 515 -28.40 -12.18 -3.33
C ILE A 515 -28.85 -10.84 -2.76
N ASP A 516 -28.30 -10.49 -1.61
CA ASP A 516 -28.51 -9.20 -0.95
C ASP A 516 -27.18 -8.43 -1.00
N VAL A 517 -27.13 -7.40 -1.83
CA VAL A 517 -25.96 -6.52 -1.95
C VAL A 517 -26.27 -5.18 -1.30
N ARG A 518 -25.44 -4.83 -0.33
CA ARG A 518 -25.45 -3.57 0.42
C ARG A 518 -24.13 -2.86 0.14
N SER A 519 -24.12 -2.08 -0.92
CA SER A 519 -22.97 -1.25 -1.28
C SER A 519 -23.37 0.21 -1.23
N SER A 520 -22.52 1.03 -0.62
CA SER A 520 -22.62 2.47 -0.69
C SER A 520 -21.67 2.98 -1.76
N LEU A 521 -22.23 3.59 -2.81
CA LEU A 521 -21.52 4.65 -3.50
C LEU A 521 -21.50 5.81 -2.51
N GLN A 522 -20.32 6.35 -2.21
CA GLN A 522 -20.25 7.47 -1.28
C GLN A 522 -20.91 8.69 -1.95
N THR A 523 -22.14 8.99 -1.56
CA THR A 523 -22.92 10.16 -2.00
C THR A 523 -23.64 10.74 -0.79
N ARG A 524 -23.30 11.94 -0.32
CA ARG A 524 -24.09 12.69 0.68
C ARG A 524 -24.66 13.87 -0.04
N TYR A 525 -25.97 14.04 0.11
CA TYR A 525 -26.69 15.25 -0.23
C TYR A 525 -26.18 16.40 0.65
N HIS A 526 -25.76 17.51 0.04
CA HIS A 526 -25.58 18.79 0.72
C HIS A 526 -26.55 19.77 0.06
N GLU A 527 -27.60 20.18 0.77
CA GLU A 527 -28.72 20.99 0.21
C GLU A 527 -28.26 22.30 -0.43
N ALA A 528 -27.07 22.81 -0.08
CA ALA A 528 -26.52 24.05 -0.62
C ALA A 528 -25.82 23.92 -1.99
N ALA A 529 -25.45 22.71 -2.43
CA ALA A 529 -24.73 22.48 -3.69
C ALA A 529 -25.49 21.44 -4.52
N ARG A 530 -26.12 21.88 -5.63
CA ARG A 530 -26.95 21.07 -6.53
C ARG A 530 -26.20 19.97 -7.31
N LEU A 531 -25.43 19.11 -6.63
CA LEU A 531 -24.90 17.78 -7.04
C LEU A 531 -23.87 17.37 -5.99
N ALA A 532 -24.28 16.65 -4.94
CA ALA A 532 -23.36 16.25 -3.87
C ALA A 532 -23.12 14.72 -3.93
N VAL A 533 -22.03 14.35 -4.60
CA VAL A 533 -21.39 13.02 -4.55
C VAL A 533 -20.28 13.12 -3.48
N ILE A 534 -20.20 12.20 -2.51
CA ILE A 534 -19.04 12.16 -1.58
C ILE A 534 -17.94 11.45 -2.34
N LEU A 535 -17.06 12.25 -2.89
CA LEU A 535 -15.84 11.76 -3.44
C LEU A 535 -14.89 11.44 -2.29
N ARG A 536 -14.18 10.31 -2.38
CA ARG A 536 -13.13 9.99 -1.44
C ARG A 536 -11.86 10.70 -1.86
N THR A 537 -11.22 11.39 -0.92
CA THR A 537 -9.88 11.91 -1.15
C THR A 537 -8.88 10.77 -1.15
N ILE A 538 -8.21 10.59 -2.27
CA ILE A 538 -7.06 9.70 -2.40
C ILE A 538 -5.79 10.53 -2.54
N ARG A 539 -4.65 9.89 -2.27
CA ARG A 539 -3.34 10.56 -2.24
C ARG A 539 -2.33 9.73 -3.01
N ASN A 540 -1.72 10.34 -4.02
CA ASN A 540 -0.50 9.83 -4.61
C ASN A 540 0.69 10.44 -3.85
N VAL A 541 1.72 9.63 -3.60
CA VAL A 541 2.99 10.09 -3.03
C VAL A 541 3.97 10.24 -4.19
N ILE A 542 4.56 11.43 -4.29
CA ILE A 542 5.56 11.73 -5.32
C ILE A 542 6.82 12.22 -4.63
N GLY A 543 7.95 11.70 -5.06
CA GLY A 543 9.28 12.22 -4.74
C GLY A 543 10.16 12.09 -5.98
N TYR A 544 11.24 12.86 -6.03
CA TYR A 544 12.16 12.75 -7.17
C TYR A 544 13.62 12.94 -6.77
N ILE A 545 14.49 12.53 -7.67
CA ILE A 545 15.93 12.79 -7.63
C ILE A 545 16.23 13.75 -8.77
N HIS A 546 16.80 14.91 -8.43
CA HIS A 546 17.27 15.86 -9.43
C HIS A 546 18.38 15.24 -10.28
N GLY A 547 18.20 15.31 -11.59
CA GLY A 547 19.20 14.86 -12.55
C GLY A 547 20.32 15.88 -12.75
N ALA A 548 21.43 15.41 -13.33
CA ALA A 548 22.59 16.27 -13.65
C ALA A 548 22.44 17.01 -14.98
N ASP A 549 22.11 16.29 -16.06
CA ASP A 549 22.41 16.78 -17.41
C ASP A 549 21.19 17.03 -18.33
N ASP A 550 19.96 16.69 -17.91
CA ASP A 550 18.73 16.92 -18.71
C ASP A 550 17.50 17.19 -17.79
N PRO A 551 17.18 18.46 -17.47
CA PRO A 551 16.09 18.78 -16.54
C PRO A 551 14.67 18.62 -17.12
N ASP A 552 14.55 18.36 -18.42
CA ASP A 552 13.31 18.22 -19.17
C ASP A 552 12.98 16.76 -19.54
N ARG A 553 13.83 15.81 -19.14
CA ARG A 553 13.64 14.37 -19.39
C ARG A 553 13.38 13.62 -18.09
N TYR A 554 12.28 12.86 -18.08
CA TYR A 554 11.81 12.17 -16.89
C TYR A 554 11.81 10.66 -17.09
N VAL A 555 12.39 9.94 -16.14
CA VAL A 555 12.13 8.52 -15.94
C VAL A 555 11.18 8.39 -14.76
N ILE A 556 10.10 7.64 -14.92
CA ILE A 556 9.08 7.47 -13.87
C ILE A 556 9.05 6.02 -13.45
N LEU A 557 9.28 5.76 -12.17
CA LEU A 557 9.12 4.45 -11.54
C LEU A 557 7.90 4.52 -10.65
N GLY A 558 6.88 3.72 -10.96
CA GLY A 558 5.59 3.78 -10.28
C GLY A 558 5.06 2.44 -9.79
N ASN A 559 4.41 2.44 -8.63
CA ASN A 559 3.65 1.31 -8.09
C ASN A 559 2.40 1.83 -7.36
N HIS A 560 1.29 1.09 -7.37
CA HIS A 560 0.16 1.46 -6.51
C HIS A 560 0.36 0.94 -5.08
N PHE A 561 -0.29 1.53 -4.07
CA PHE A 561 -0.13 1.08 -2.68
C PHE A 561 -1.44 0.82 -1.95
N ASP A 562 -2.58 1.07 -2.59
CA ASP A 562 -3.88 0.68 -2.07
C ASP A 562 -4.10 -0.82 -2.21
N ALA A 563 -4.78 -1.42 -1.24
CA ALA A 563 -5.04 -2.85 -1.23
C ALA A 563 -6.47 -3.16 -0.82
N TRP A 564 -7.05 -4.23 -1.37
CA TRP A 564 -8.38 -4.71 -0.96
C TRP A 564 -8.43 -5.12 0.51
N VAL A 565 -7.32 -5.63 1.03
CA VAL A 565 -7.11 -6.01 2.43
C VAL A 565 -5.70 -5.56 2.84
N TYR A 566 -4.79 -6.46 3.22
CA TYR A 566 -3.41 -6.15 3.64
C TYR A 566 -2.45 -5.92 2.47
N GLY A 567 -2.73 -6.53 1.31
CA GLY A 567 -1.99 -6.30 0.06
C GLY A 567 -0.51 -6.66 0.07
N SER A 568 -0.13 -7.78 0.69
CA SER A 568 1.28 -8.19 0.78
C SER A 568 1.92 -8.54 -0.56
N ILE A 569 1.16 -9.13 -1.47
CA ILE A 569 1.60 -9.31 -2.86
C ILE A 569 1.13 -8.11 -3.67
N ASP A 570 -0.17 -8.06 -3.95
CA ASP A 570 -0.83 -6.97 -4.65
C ASP A 570 -1.25 -5.88 -3.64
N PRO A 571 -0.57 -4.72 -3.57
CA PRO A 571 0.60 -4.31 -4.38
C PRO A 571 1.90 -4.10 -3.62
N ASN A 572 1.93 -4.29 -2.31
CA ASN A 572 3.03 -3.78 -1.49
C ASN A 572 4.34 -4.55 -1.65
N SER A 573 4.33 -5.72 -2.30
CA SER A 573 5.58 -6.34 -2.76
C SER A 573 6.33 -5.42 -3.73
N GLY A 574 5.61 -4.78 -4.66
CA GLY A 574 6.15 -3.77 -5.57
C GLY A 574 6.50 -2.46 -4.85
N THR A 575 5.65 -2.00 -3.92
CA THR A 575 5.89 -0.75 -3.17
C THR A 575 7.15 -0.87 -2.29
N ALA A 576 7.36 -2.03 -1.67
CA ALA A 576 8.53 -2.32 -0.85
C ALA A 576 9.82 -2.33 -1.69
N VAL A 577 9.78 -2.94 -2.88
CA VAL A 577 10.88 -2.90 -3.85
C VAL A 577 11.15 -1.46 -4.31
N LEU A 578 10.10 -0.70 -4.65
CA LEU A 578 10.23 0.69 -5.08
C LEU A 578 10.91 1.57 -4.01
N ALA A 579 10.54 1.39 -2.74
CA ALA A 579 11.16 2.10 -1.62
C ALA A 579 12.64 1.73 -1.44
N GLU A 580 13.01 0.46 -1.65
CA GLU A 580 14.41 0.03 -1.57
C GLU A 580 15.24 0.51 -2.76
N VAL A 581 14.69 0.45 -3.98
CA VAL A 581 15.36 0.99 -5.18
C VAL A 581 15.62 2.48 -5.02
N ALA A 582 14.67 3.23 -4.46
CA ALA A 582 14.85 4.64 -4.13
C ALA A 582 16.05 4.87 -3.19
N ARG A 583 16.17 4.05 -2.13
CA ARG A 583 17.28 4.10 -1.19
C ARG A 583 18.62 3.74 -1.83
N ALA A 584 18.68 2.64 -2.58
CA ALA A 584 19.88 2.14 -3.24
C ALA A 584 20.45 3.14 -4.26
N ILE A 585 19.56 3.84 -4.99
CA ILE A 585 19.97 4.92 -5.90
C ILE A 585 20.56 6.08 -5.12
N THR A 586 19.91 6.57 -4.06
CA THR A 586 20.48 7.65 -3.23
C THR A 586 21.83 7.27 -2.63
N GLN A 587 21.98 6.03 -2.15
CA GLN A 587 23.26 5.54 -1.63
C GLN A 587 24.34 5.55 -2.70
N THR A 588 24.03 5.06 -3.90
CA THR A 588 24.99 5.04 -5.02
C THR A 588 25.41 6.45 -5.43
N ILE A 589 24.48 7.41 -5.43
CA ILE A 589 24.77 8.83 -5.65
C ILE A 589 25.79 9.34 -4.61
N ASN A 590 25.58 9.01 -3.33
CA ASN A 590 26.48 9.44 -2.25
C ASN A 590 27.87 8.79 -2.33
N GLU A 591 27.96 7.54 -2.77
CA GLU A 591 29.23 6.79 -2.85
C GLU A 591 30.08 7.13 -4.07
N THR A 592 29.42 7.53 -5.18
CA THR A 592 30.09 7.67 -6.48
C THR A 592 30.08 9.09 -7.02
N ASN A 593 29.31 10.00 -6.41
CA ASN A 593 28.95 11.31 -6.95
C ASN A 593 28.26 11.25 -8.33
N TRP A 594 27.88 10.07 -8.82
CA TRP A 594 27.04 9.93 -10.01
C TRP A 594 25.66 10.52 -9.73
N ARG A 595 25.02 11.08 -10.76
CA ARG A 595 23.61 11.45 -10.72
C ARG A 595 22.90 10.95 -11.98
N PRO A 596 21.69 10.39 -11.87
CA PRO A 596 20.90 10.01 -13.03
C PRO A 596 20.39 11.24 -13.80
N GLY A 597 19.63 11.02 -14.89
CA GLY A 597 18.62 12.01 -15.31
C GLY A 597 17.54 12.20 -14.25
N ILE A 598 16.58 13.11 -14.44
CA ILE A 598 15.52 13.29 -13.44
C ILE A 598 14.71 12.00 -13.31
N LEU A 599 14.67 11.46 -12.08
CA LEU A 599 13.97 10.23 -11.75
C LEU A 599 12.82 10.54 -10.78
N PHE A 600 11.59 10.27 -11.21
CA PHE A 600 10.39 10.37 -10.39
C PHE A 600 10.04 9.01 -9.80
N PHE A 601 9.85 8.98 -8.49
CA PHE A 601 9.26 7.87 -7.77
C PHE A 601 7.80 8.19 -7.51
N TRP A 602 6.93 7.24 -7.84
CA TRP A 602 5.50 7.47 -7.86
C TRP A 602 4.72 6.35 -7.20
N CYS A 603 4.10 6.64 -6.06
CA CYS A 603 3.19 5.73 -5.38
C CYS A 603 1.75 6.20 -5.59
N VAL A 604 0.95 5.44 -6.33
CA VAL A 604 -0.41 5.80 -6.78
C VAL A 604 -1.51 5.07 -6.01
N ASN A 605 -2.74 5.61 -6.03
CA ASN A 605 -3.83 5.10 -5.20
C ASN A 605 -5.23 5.52 -5.72
N PRO A 606 -6.05 4.63 -6.30
CA PRO A 606 -5.74 3.33 -6.92
C PRO A 606 -5.01 3.46 -8.26
N ILE A 607 -4.82 2.34 -9.00
CA ILE A 607 -4.42 2.34 -10.43
C ILE A 607 -5.19 3.38 -11.26
N THR A 608 -6.46 3.63 -10.93
CA THR A 608 -7.29 4.68 -11.57
C THR A 608 -6.67 6.08 -11.46
N THR A 609 -5.82 6.36 -10.48
CA THR A 609 -5.15 7.66 -10.31
C THR A 609 -3.88 7.87 -11.09
N VAL A 610 -3.31 6.80 -11.66
CA VAL A 610 -2.30 6.97 -12.70
C VAL A 610 -2.93 7.85 -13.77
N ILE A 611 -4.11 7.45 -14.24
CA ILE A 611 -4.88 8.15 -15.26
C ILE A 611 -5.22 9.59 -14.87
N GLU A 612 -5.64 9.83 -13.62
CA GLU A 612 -5.91 11.19 -13.13
C GLU A 612 -4.68 12.11 -13.23
N TRP A 613 -3.50 11.59 -12.90
CA TRP A 613 -2.26 12.33 -13.04
C TRP A 613 -1.84 12.49 -14.50
N LEU A 614 -1.99 11.46 -15.35
CA LEU A 614 -1.72 11.59 -16.79
C LEU A 614 -2.58 12.70 -17.40
N MET A 615 -3.86 12.76 -17.01
CA MET A 615 -4.79 13.82 -17.42
C MET A 615 -4.36 15.19 -16.88
N HIS A 616 -3.91 15.27 -15.64
CA HIS A 616 -3.35 16.51 -15.07
C HIS A 616 -2.14 17.00 -15.86
N MET A 617 -1.21 16.11 -16.20
CA MET A 617 0.03 16.43 -16.89
C MET A 617 -0.13 16.56 -18.41
N HIS A 618 -1.29 16.24 -18.97
CA HIS A 618 -1.56 16.19 -20.42
C HIS A 618 -0.58 15.29 -21.20
N VAL A 619 -0.12 14.21 -20.57
CA VAL A 619 0.87 13.31 -21.18
C VAL A 619 0.16 12.08 -21.77
N SER A 620 0.44 11.79 -23.03
CA SER A 620 0.04 10.57 -23.71
C SER A 620 1.12 9.51 -23.53
N PHE A 621 0.73 8.28 -23.20
CA PHE A 621 1.67 7.17 -22.99
C PHE A 621 1.26 5.91 -23.76
N GLU A 622 2.26 5.16 -24.21
CA GLU A 622 2.15 3.74 -24.52
C GLU A 622 2.46 2.95 -23.24
N THR A 623 1.48 2.19 -22.73
CA THR A 623 1.70 1.27 -21.61
C THR A 623 2.44 0.04 -22.08
N PHE A 624 3.67 -0.17 -21.63
CA PHE A 624 4.30 -1.48 -21.65
C PHE A 624 3.85 -2.24 -20.39
N ASN A 625 2.91 -3.18 -20.55
CA ASN A 625 2.69 -4.19 -19.52
C ASN A 625 3.94 -5.08 -19.49
N VAL A 626 4.63 -5.11 -18.35
CA VAL A 626 5.61 -6.15 -18.02
C VAL A 626 4.93 -7.17 -17.11
#